data_AF-A0A132NBM2-F1
#
_entry.id   AF-A0A132NBM2-F1
#
_cell.length_a   1.000
_cell.length_b   1.000
_cell.length_c   1.000
_cell.angle_alpha   90.00
_cell.angle_beta   90.00
_cell.angle_gamma   90.00
#
_symmetry.space_group_name_H-M   'P 1'
#
loop_
_entity.id
_entity.type
_entity.pdbx_description
1 polymer ?
#
loop_
_entity_poly.entity_id
_entity_poly.type
_entity_poly.pdbx_seq_one_letter_code
_entity_poly.pdbx_strand_id
1 'polypeptide(L)'
;MDSHDDAWFDALIERSSLGTAGARRLRERTPRAQADAVRQIIDLRNRMVHSLTDKSAAEAAMSLIQLLRDLGYEGQAERVLTEAFPGREVEVVVHLAQAISRYHQERQQPGVHADAAGGEAEPAGSDEAPAC
;
A
#
# COMPACT_ATOMS: atom_id res chain seq x y z
N MET A 1 10.70 -3.46 9.96
CA MET A 1 11.02 -2.16 10.58
C MET A 1 11.40 -2.45 12.01
N ASP A 2 12.62 -2.08 12.38
CA ASP A 2 13.29 -2.57 13.58
C ASP A 2 12.77 -1.87 14.84
N SER A 3 12.37 -2.66 15.82
CA SER A 3 11.89 -2.24 17.15
C SER A 3 12.86 -1.32 17.93
N HIS A 4 14.13 -1.25 17.50
CA HIS A 4 15.16 -0.42 18.11
C HIS A 4 15.00 1.07 17.79
N ASP A 5 14.49 1.40 16.59
CA ASP A 5 14.27 2.80 16.18
C ASP A 5 13.07 3.42 16.90
N ASP A 6 12.04 2.61 17.17
CA ASP A 6 10.83 3.06 17.85
C ASP A 6 11.10 3.48 19.30
N ALA A 7 11.88 2.69 20.05
CA ALA A 7 12.19 2.98 21.45
C ALA A 7 13.05 4.24 21.61
N TRP A 8 13.99 4.46 20.69
CA TRP A 8 14.80 5.68 20.65
C TRP A 8 13.97 6.90 20.28
N PHE A 9 13.07 6.77 19.29
CA PHE A 9 12.18 7.86 18.89
C PHE A 9 11.20 8.23 20.01
N ASP A 10 10.64 7.26 20.71
CA ASP A 10 9.77 7.52 21.86
C ASP A 10 10.53 8.24 22.98
N ALA A 11 11.75 7.82 23.29
CA ALA A 11 12.60 8.50 24.27
C ALA A 11 12.93 9.95 23.86
N LEU A 12 13.06 10.22 22.55
CA LEU A 12 13.27 11.56 22.02
C LEU A 12 12.01 12.43 22.17
N ILE A 13 10.82 11.88 21.88
CA ILE A 13 9.55 12.60 22.08
C ILE A 13 9.33 12.89 23.55
N GLU A 14 9.64 11.95 24.45
CA GLU A 14 9.50 12.13 25.91
C GLU A 14 10.42 13.22 26.47
N ARG A 15 11.57 13.47 25.84
CA ARG A 15 12.48 14.59 26.17
C ARG A 15 12.07 15.92 25.54
N SER A 16 11.14 15.90 24.59
CA SER A 16 10.66 17.08 23.88
C SER A 16 9.49 17.74 24.62
N SER A 17 9.18 18.99 24.25
CA SER A 17 7.92 19.65 24.63
C SER A 17 6.66 18.90 24.16
N LEU A 18 6.84 17.93 23.25
CA LEU A 18 5.81 17.00 22.77
C LEU A 18 5.61 15.78 23.69
N GLY A 19 6.48 15.57 24.69
CA GLY A 19 6.44 14.45 25.65
C GLY A 19 5.49 14.67 26.83
N THR A 20 4.54 15.59 26.73
CA THR A 20 3.63 15.87 27.84
C THR A 20 2.82 14.64 28.23
N ALA A 21 2.42 14.55 29.50
CA ALA A 21 1.59 13.45 29.99
C ALA A 21 0.27 13.27 29.20
N GLY A 22 -0.25 14.35 28.60
CA GLY A 22 -1.41 14.29 27.69
C GLY A 22 -1.09 13.62 26.36
N ALA A 23 0.02 13.98 25.72
CA ALA A 23 0.47 13.37 24.47
C ALA A 23 0.82 11.88 24.63
N ARG A 24 1.41 11.49 25.77
CA ARG A 24 1.68 10.07 26.10
C ARG A 24 0.38 9.26 26.20
N ARG A 25 -0.59 9.72 26.98
CA ARG A 25 -1.90 9.06 27.12
C ARG A 25 -2.65 8.97 25.79
N LEU A 26 -2.48 9.95 24.90
CA LEU A 26 -3.07 9.90 23.57
C LEU A 26 -2.46 8.76 22.75
N ARG A 27 -1.12 8.66 22.71
CA ARG A 27 -0.41 7.58 22.00
C ARG A 27 -0.75 6.19 22.52
N GLU A 28 -0.80 6.00 23.83
CA GLU A 28 -1.16 4.72 24.46
C GLU A 28 -2.57 4.26 24.07
N ARG A 29 -3.49 5.20 23.82
CA ARG A 29 -4.89 4.92 23.51
C ARG A 29 -5.20 4.88 22.01
N THR A 30 -4.28 5.33 21.16
CA THR A 30 -4.44 5.31 19.70
C THR A 30 -3.73 4.08 19.13
N PRO A 31 -4.46 3.12 18.52
CA PRO A 31 -3.84 2.01 17.82
C PRO A 31 -2.86 2.53 16.77
N ARG A 32 -1.68 1.90 16.67
CA ARG A 32 -0.64 2.30 15.70
C ARG A 32 -1.16 2.35 14.26
N ALA A 33 -1.98 1.37 13.89
CA ALA A 33 -2.66 1.33 12.60
C ALA A 33 -3.53 2.57 12.32
N GLN A 34 -4.18 3.13 13.35
CA GLN A 34 -4.97 4.35 13.20
C GLN A 34 -4.08 5.58 12.99
N ALA A 35 -2.97 5.67 13.73
CA ALA A 35 -2.00 6.75 13.55
C ALA A 35 -1.38 6.73 12.15
N ASP A 36 -1.05 5.52 11.65
CA ASP A 36 -0.48 5.33 10.31
C ASP A 36 -1.49 5.65 9.21
N ALA A 37 -2.75 5.25 9.37
CA ALA A 37 -3.83 5.63 8.45
C ALA A 37 -3.99 7.15 8.37
N VAL A 38 -3.96 7.87 9.51
CA VAL A 38 -4.05 9.34 9.53
C VAL A 38 -2.86 9.98 8.82
N ARG A 39 -1.63 9.49 9.04
CA ARG A 39 -0.44 9.97 8.33
C ARG A 39 -0.60 9.79 6.82
N GLN A 40 -1.02 8.60 6.38
CA GLN A 40 -1.21 8.30 4.98
C GLN A 40 -2.29 9.20 4.34
N ILE A 41 -3.38 9.49 5.05
CA ILE A 41 -4.42 10.44 4.60
C ILE A 41 -3.83 11.84 4.39
N ILE A 42 -3.04 12.34 5.34
CA ILE A 42 -2.42 13.67 5.27
C ILE A 42 -1.45 13.74 4.09
N ASP A 43 -0.60 12.74 3.92
CA ASP A 43 0.37 12.69 2.82
C ASP A 43 -0.31 12.66 1.45
N LEU A 44 -1.36 11.86 1.30
CA LEU A 44 -2.11 11.78 0.05
C LEU A 44 -2.85 13.09 -0.26
N ARG A 45 -3.46 13.74 0.76
CA ARG A 45 -4.06 15.07 0.61
C ARG A 45 -3.04 16.12 0.17
N ASN A 46 -1.87 16.15 0.82
CA ASN A 46 -0.80 17.08 0.47
C ASN A 46 -0.30 16.85 -0.96
N ARG A 47 -0.09 15.59 -1.36
CA ARG A 47 0.28 15.25 -2.73
C ARG A 47 -0.80 15.65 -3.74
N MET A 48 -2.07 15.47 -3.40
CA MET A 48 -3.18 15.88 -4.28
C MET A 48 -3.18 17.40 -4.52
N VAL A 49 -2.89 18.20 -3.49
CA VAL A 49 -2.90 19.68 -3.57
C VAL A 49 -1.61 20.25 -4.17
N HIS A 50 -0.45 19.65 -3.88
CA HIS A 50 0.86 20.22 -4.20
C HIS A 50 1.62 19.51 -5.32
N SER A 51 1.01 18.52 -5.99
CA SER A 51 1.65 17.86 -7.13
C SER A 51 1.87 18.84 -8.29
N LEU A 52 3.05 18.75 -8.91
CA LEU A 52 3.43 19.55 -10.08
C LEU A 52 2.77 19.07 -11.38
N THR A 53 2.13 17.91 -11.37
CA THR A 53 1.49 17.30 -12.55
C THR A 53 0.11 16.75 -12.18
N ASP A 54 -0.85 16.91 -13.09
CA ASP A 54 -2.22 16.39 -12.94
C ASP A 54 -2.25 14.88 -12.72
N LYS A 55 -1.33 14.13 -13.34
CA LYS A 55 -1.22 12.68 -13.18
C LYS A 55 -0.90 12.28 -11.73
N SER A 56 0.10 12.91 -11.13
CA SER A 56 0.47 12.66 -9.72
C SER A 56 -0.65 13.07 -8.75
N ALA A 57 -1.36 14.17 -9.04
CA ALA A 57 -2.51 14.57 -8.25
C ALA A 57 -3.65 13.54 -8.33
N ALA A 58 -3.94 13.03 -9.53
CA ALA A 58 -4.96 12.01 -9.76
C ALA A 58 -4.62 10.68 -9.08
N GLU A 59 -3.36 10.22 -9.16
CA GLU A 59 -2.91 9.00 -8.47
C GLU A 59 -3.03 9.13 -6.94
N ALA A 60 -2.69 10.29 -6.38
CA ALA A 60 -2.84 10.57 -4.96
C ALA A 60 -4.32 10.61 -4.54
N ALA A 61 -5.18 11.24 -5.33
CA ALA A 61 -6.62 11.25 -5.11
C ALA A 61 -7.20 9.83 -5.13
N MET A 62 -6.82 9.02 -6.11
CA MET A 62 -7.27 7.63 -6.22
C MET A 62 -6.87 6.77 -5.03
N SER A 63 -5.61 6.90 -4.61
CA SER A 63 -5.10 6.20 -3.43
C SER A 63 -5.85 6.63 -2.16
N LEU A 64 -6.19 7.92 -2.04
CA LEU A 64 -6.94 8.46 -0.90
C LEU A 64 -8.38 7.95 -0.88
N ILE A 65 -9.04 7.90 -2.03
CA ILE A 65 -10.39 7.34 -2.17
C ILE A 65 -10.41 5.88 -1.70
N GLN A 66 -9.47 5.07 -2.17
CA GLN A 66 -9.39 3.66 -1.77
C GLN A 66 -9.18 3.51 -0.26
N LEU A 67 -8.23 4.24 0.30
CA LEU A 67 -7.97 4.21 1.75
C LEU A 67 -9.20 4.59 2.57
N LEU A 68 -9.96 5.61 2.14
CA LEU A 68 -11.18 6.02 2.84
C LEU A 68 -12.27 4.95 2.77
N ARG A 69 -12.42 4.27 1.63
CA ARG A 69 -13.36 3.15 1.50
C ARG A 69 -12.99 1.96 2.38
N ASP A 70 -11.71 1.59 2.40
CA ASP A 70 -11.21 0.49 3.23
C ASP A 70 -11.45 0.76 4.74
N LEU A 71 -11.48 2.03 5.13
CA LEU A 71 -11.80 2.48 6.48
C LEU A 71 -13.30 2.70 6.74
N GLY A 72 -14.17 2.51 5.74
CA GLY A 72 -15.62 2.68 5.84
C GLY A 72 -16.12 4.12 5.73
N TYR A 73 -15.30 5.05 5.25
CA TYR A 73 -15.61 6.47 5.08
C TYR A 73 -16.10 6.80 3.65
N GLU A 74 -17.18 6.14 3.22
CA GLU A 74 -17.70 6.26 1.85
C GLU A 74 -18.07 7.70 1.45
N GLY A 75 -18.76 8.44 2.32
CA GLY A 75 -19.14 9.83 2.02
C GLY A 75 -17.92 10.76 1.84
N GLN A 76 -16.82 10.49 2.55
CA GLN A 76 -15.57 11.22 2.39
C GLN A 76 -14.86 10.82 1.09
N ALA A 77 -14.93 9.54 0.70
CA ALA A 77 -14.39 9.04 -0.56
C ALA A 77 -15.09 9.69 -1.76
N GLU A 78 -16.42 9.80 -1.73
CA GLU A 78 -17.23 10.50 -2.75
C GLU A 78 -16.90 11.99 -2.85
N ARG A 79 -16.69 12.64 -1.70
CA ARG A 79 -16.27 14.04 -1.65
C ARG A 79 -14.91 14.24 -2.31
N VAL A 80 -13.93 13.37 -2.03
CA VAL A 80 -12.60 13.42 -2.67
C VAL A 80 -12.72 13.20 -4.19
N LEU A 81 -13.57 12.28 -4.65
CA LEU A 81 -13.85 12.09 -6.08
C LEU A 81 -14.31 13.38 -6.76
N THR A 82 -15.23 14.11 -6.12
CA THR A 82 -15.78 15.35 -6.68
C THR A 82 -14.76 16.48 -6.65
N GLU A 83 -13.96 16.56 -5.59
CA GLU A 83 -12.90 17.57 -5.44
C GLU A 83 -11.75 17.36 -6.44
N ALA A 84 -11.33 16.12 -6.65
CA ALA A 84 -10.18 15.80 -7.50
C ALA A 84 -10.49 15.82 -9.00
N PHE A 85 -11.76 15.62 -9.38
CA PHE A 85 -12.18 15.49 -10.78
C PHE A 85 -13.42 16.35 -11.09
N PRO A 86 -13.34 17.69 -10.94
CA PRO A 86 -14.47 18.56 -11.21
C PRO A 86 -14.86 18.50 -12.70
N GLY A 87 -16.15 18.32 -12.98
CA GLY A 87 -16.72 18.38 -14.33
C GLY A 87 -16.41 17.21 -15.25
N ARG A 88 -15.81 16.11 -14.77
CA ARG A 88 -15.74 14.85 -15.52
C ARG A 88 -16.96 13.99 -15.21
N GLU A 89 -17.54 13.38 -16.22
CA GLU A 89 -18.59 12.37 -16.03
C GLU A 89 -18.05 11.29 -15.08
N VAL A 90 -18.78 11.05 -13.99
CA VAL A 90 -18.40 10.15 -12.90
C VAL A 90 -17.96 8.77 -13.43
N GLU A 91 -18.57 8.33 -14.53
CA GLU A 91 -18.29 7.07 -15.22
C GLU A 91 -16.87 7.01 -15.81
N VAL A 92 -16.37 8.12 -16.38
CA VAL A 92 -15.00 8.22 -16.92
C VAL A 92 -13.98 8.21 -15.79
N VAL A 93 -14.31 8.83 -14.66
CA VAL A 93 -13.45 8.85 -13.46
C VAL A 93 -13.38 7.47 -12.82
N VAL A 94 -14.52 6.75 -12.74
CA VAL A 94 -14.58 5.37 -12.26
C VAL A 94 -13.83 4.40 -13.20
N HIS A 95 -13.92 4.58 -14.51
CA HIS A 95 -13.14 3.77 -15.45
C HIS A 95 -11.64 4.04 -15.37
N LEU A 96 -11.23 5.31 -15.24
CA LEU A 96 -9.82 5.67 -15.06
C LEU A 96 -9.27 5.16 -13.72
N ALA A 97 -10.06 5.28 -12.65
CA ALA A 97 -9.79 4.70 -11.34
C ALA A 97 -9.53 3.20 -11.43
N GLN A 98 -10.44 2.46 -12.07
CA GLN A 98 -10.32 1.01 -12.25
C GLN A 98 -9.10 0.65 -13.10
N ALA A 99 -8.80 1.42 -14.14
CA ALA A 99 -7.62 1.19 -14.99
C ALA A 99 -6.30 1.40 -14.24
N ILE A 100 -6.21 2.45 -13.42
CA ILE A 100 -5.02 2.75 -12.61
C ILE A 100 -4.84 1.70 -11.50
N SER A 101 -5.91 1.31 -10.80
CA SER A 101 -5.85 0.26 -9.78
C SER A 101 -5.42 -1.09 -10.37
N ARG A 102 -5.94 -1.45 -11.55
CA ARG A 102 -5.57 -2.69 -12.25
C ARG A 102 -4.09 -2.68 -12.65
N TYR A 103 -3.59 -1.56 -13.18
CA TYR A 103 -2.17 -1.38 -13.52
C TYR A 103 -1.24 -1.52 -12.31
N HIS A 104 -1.62 -0.99 -11.15
CA HIS A 104 -0.84 -1.13 -9.92
C HIS A 104 -0.87 -2.56 -9.37
N GLN A 105 -2.01 -3.24 -9.46
CA GLN A 105 -2.17 -4.62 -9.01
C GLN A 105 -1.36 -5.59 -9.88
N GLU A 106 -1.32 -5.37 -11.20
CA GLU A 106 -0.50 -6.14 -12.13
C GLU A 106 1.01 -5.96 -11.89
N ARG A 107 1.44 -4.78 -11.42
CA ARG A 107 2.85 -4.53 -11.07
C ARG A 107 3.26 -5.01 -9.68
N GLN A 108 2.31 -5.28 -8.80
CA GLN A 108 2.57 -5.80 -7.45
C GLN A 108 2.50 -7.33 -7.36
N GLN A 109 2.15 -8.04 -8.43
CA GLN A 109 2.32 -9.49 -8.48
C GLN A 109 3.79 -9.83 -8.82
N PRO A 110 4.59 -10.39 -7.90
CA PRO A 110 5.84 -11.01 -8.27
C PRO A 110 5.49 -12.23 -9.13
N GLY A 111 6.16 -12.39 -10.27
CA GLY A 111 5.89 -13.47 -11.22
C GLY A 111 5.87 -14.84 -10.55
N VAL A 112 4.68 -15.40 -10.39
CA VAL A 112 4.49 -16.83 -10.26
C VAL A 112 4.22 -17.32 -11.68
N HIS A 113 5.25 -17.85 -12.35
CA HIS A 113 5.21 -18.97 -13.30
C HIS A 113 6.49 -19.06 -14.13
N ALA A 114 7.34 -20.03 -13.78
CA ALA A 114 8.18 -20.91 -14.62
C ALA A 114 9.26 -21.50 -13.67
N ASP A 115 9.26 -22.76 -13.25
CA ASP A 115 9.07 -23.97 -14.03
C ASP A 115 8.59 -25.12 -13.13
N ALA A 116 7.50 -25.77 -13.54
CA ALA A 116 7.08 -27.07 -13.03
C ALA A 116 6.44 -27.85 -14.18
N ALA A 117 7.29 -28.49 -14.97
CA ALA A 117 7.03 -29.67 -15.80
C ALA A 117 8.41 -30.35 -15.97
N GLY A 118 8.68 -31.61 -15.65
CA GLY A 118 7.84 -32.80 -15.67
C GLY A 118 8.33 -33.72 -16.80
N GLY A 119 9.05 -34.79 -16.45
CA GLY A 119 9.54 -35.86 -17.35
C GLY A 119 11.02 -35.65 -17.75
N GLU A 120 11.93 -36.61 -17.71
CA GLU A 120 11.81 -38.06 -17.81
C GLU A 120 12.89 -38.76 -16.97
N ALA A 121 12.51 -39.87 -16.34
CA ALA A 121 13.44 -40.80 -15.72
C ALA A 121 14.02 -41.72 -16.80
N GLU A 122 15.32 -41.63 -17.07
CA GLU A 122 16.08 -42.69 -17.74
C GLU A 122 16.54 -43.73 -16.68
N PRO A 123 16.19 -45.01 -16.83
CA PRO A 123 16.92 -46.09 -16.19
C PRO A 123 17.87 -46.72 -17.22
N ALA A 124 19.17 -46.45 -17.09
CA ALA A 124 20.20 -47.16 -17.86
C ALA A 124 21.25 -47.72 -16.90
N GLY A 125 21.28 -49.05 -16.78
CA GLY A 125 22.44 -49.76 -16.23
C GLY A 125 22.08 -50.95 -15.35
N SER A 126 21.78 -52.11 -15.97
CA SER A 126 22.14 -53.44 -15.44
C SER A 126 21.79 -54.53 -16.46
N ASP A 127 22.73 -54.84 -17.34
CA ASP A 127 23.14 -56.18 -17.85
C ASP A 127 24.20 -55.87 -18.94
N GLU A 128 25.40 -56.43 -19.01
CA GLU A 128 25.77 -57.84 -18.85
C GLU A 128 27.32 -57.91 -18.88
N ALA A 129 27.95 -58.72 -18.03
CA ALA A 129 29.12 -59.52 -18.42
C ALA A 129 29.44 -60.59 -17.35
N PRO A 130 29.63 -61.87 -17.75
CA PRO A 130 29.96 -62.97 -16.85
C PRO A 130 31.47 -63.03 -16.57
N ALA A 131 31.84 -63.44 -15.35
CA ALA A 131 33.18 -63.93 -15.04
C ALA A 131 33.13 -65.45 -14.80
N CYS A 132 33.86 -66.18 -15.63
CA CYS A 132 34.67 -67.32 -15.19
C CYS A 132 36.01 -66.77 -14.67
#